data_AF-A0A547PHU1-F1
#
_entry.id   AF-A0A547PHU1-F1
#
_cell.length_a   1.000
_cell.length_b   1.000
_cell.length_c   1.000
_cell.angle_alpha   90.00
_cell.angle_beta   90.00
_cell.angle_gamma   90.00
#
_symmetry.space_group_name_H-M   'P 1'
#
loop_
_entity.id
_entity.type
_entity.pdbx_description
1 polymer ?
#
loop_
_entity_poly.entity_id
_entity_poly.type
_entity_poly.pdbx_seq_one_letter_code
_entity_poly.pdbx_strand_id
1 'polypeptide(L)' 'MEIIDRQFLETPWYGSRQMVRHLAREGHKCGRHRVRRLMQLMRLVPIYQEPKTSKKHPEHKIYPYLL' A
#
# COMPACT_ATOMS: atom_id res chain seq x y z
N MET A 1 5.24 2.95 -16.23
CA MET A 1 5.69 2.20 -15.03
C MET A 1 6.95 2.84 -14.46
N GLU A 2 7.86 3.33 -15.32
CA GLU A 2 9.11 4.02 -14.94
C GLU A 2 8.96 5.10 -13.86
N ILE A 3 7.93 5.94 -13.92
CA ILE A 3 7.73 7.00 -12.91
C ILE A 3 7.56 6.42 -11.50
N ILE A 4 6.80 5.33 -11.37
CA ILE A 4 6.62 4.64 -10.08
C ILE A 4 7.94 4.02 -9.63
N ASP A 5 8.70 3.42 -10.56
CA ASP A 5 9.97 2.78 -10.27
C ASP A 5 11.00 3.79 -9.74
N ARG A 6 11.19 4.88 -10.49
CA ARG A 6 12.07 5.99 -10.13
C ARG A 6 11.70 6.57 -8.77
N GLN A 7 10.43 6.87 -8.56
CA GLN A 7 9.98 7.42 -7.28
C GLN A 7 10.19 6.42 -6.14
N PHE A 8 10.02 5.13 -6.38
CA PHE A 8 10.22 4.10 -5.37
C PHE A 8 11.70 3.95 -4.99
N LEU A 9 12.62 4.11 -5.93
CA LEU A 9 14.07 4.13 -5.66
C LEU A 9 14.46 5.32 -4.76
N GLU A 10 13.85 6.49 -4.96
CA GLU A 10 14.08 7.67 -4.11
C GLU A 10 13.38 7.54 -2.75
N THR A 11 12.22 6.89 -2.71
CA THR A 11 11.36 6.81 -1.51
C THR A 11 10.85 5.38 -1.29
N PRO A 12 11.70 4.44 -0.84
CA PRO A 12 11.34 3.03 -0.71
C PRO A 12 10.26 2.77 0.36
N TRP A 13 9.92 3.76 1.19
CA TRP A 13 8.81 3.66 2.16
C TRP A 13 7.45 4.06 1.57
N TYR A 14 7.39 4.57 0.33
CA TYR A 14 6.13 4.97 -0.30
C TYR A 14 5.29 3.75 -0.68
N GLY A 15 4.28 3.46 0.14
CA GLY A 15 3.22 2.55 -0.25
C GLY A 15 2.24 3.17 -1.26
N SER A 16 1.33 2.34 -1.77
CA SER A 16 0.31 2.76 -2.76
C SER A 16 -0.44 4.04 -2.41
N ARG A 17 -0.67 4.33 -1.13
CA ARG A 17 -1.35 5.56 -0.68
C ARG A 17 -0.49 6.82 -0.87
N GLN A 18 0.80 6.75 -0.52
CA GLN A 18 1.71 7.88 -0.66
C GLN A 18 2.08 8.10 -2.13
N MET A 19 2.30 7.01 -2.86
CA MET A 19 2.60 7.04 -4.30
C MET A 19 1.49 7.73 -5.11
N VAL A 20 0.22 7.47 -4.82
CA VAL A 20 -0.90 8.20 -5.47
C VAL A 20 -0.83 9.71 -5.23
N ARG A 21 -0.54 10.13 -4.00
CA ARG A 21 -0.47 11.57 -3.67
C ARG A 21 0.71 12.23 -4.36
N HIS A 22 1.84 11.53 -4.46
CA HIS A 22 3.01 12.01 -5.18
C HIS A 22 2.69 12.17 -6.68
N LEU A 23 2.19 11.12 -7.32
CA LEU A 23 1.81 11.14 -8.73
C LEU A 23 0.76 12.22 -9.03
N ALA A 24 -0.21 12.43 -8.13
CA ALA A 24 -1.19 13.49 -8.29
C ALA A 24 -0.57 14.90 -8.27
N ARG A 25 0.48 15.12 -7.46
CA ARG A 25 1.22 16.41 -7.42
C ARG A 25 2.04 16.63 -8.69
N GLU A 26 2.52 15.56 -9.31
CA GLU A 26 3.19 15.60 -10.62
C GLU A 26 2.19 15.72 -11.79
N GLY A 27 0.88 15.78 -11.52
CA GLY A 27 -0.16 15.92 -12.54
C GLY A 27 -0.72 14.60 -13.09
N HIS A 28 -0.26 13.45 -12.58
CA HIS A 28 -0.76 12.14 -12.96
C HIS A 28 -2.01 11.75 -12.17
N LYS A 29 -3.18 11.93 -12.78
CA LYS A 29 -4.47 11.49 -12.19
C LYS A 29 -4.63 9.97 -12.26
N CYS A 30 -4.20 9.28 -11.21
CA CYS A 30 -4.36 7.83 -11.08
C CYS A 30 -4.93 7.43 -9.71
N GLY A 31 -5.85 6.46 -9.70
CA GLY A 31 -6.44 5.96 -8.46
C GLY A 31 -5.54 4.98 -7.71
N ARG A 32 -5.79 4.80 -6.42
CA ARG A 32 -5.05 3.87 -5.53
C ARG A 32 -5.03 2.43 -6.03
N HIS A 33 -6.15 1.93 -6.57
CA HIS A 33 -6.23 0.57 -7.08
C HIS A 33 -5.28 0.34 -8.26
N ARG A 34 -5.16 1.32 -9.16
CA ARG A 34 -4.24 1.27 -10.31
C ARG A 34 -2.79 1.27 -9.83
N VAL A 35 -2.43 2.20 -8.95
CA VAL A 35 -1.07 2.28 -8.39
C VAL A 35 -0.70 1.00 -7.65
N ARG A 36 -1.60 0.47 -6.80
CA ARG A 36 -1.40 -0.80 -6.10
C ARG A 36 -1.13 -1.95 -7.07
N ARG A 37 -1.95 -2.08 -8.13
CA ARG A 37 -1.77 -3.11 -9.15
C ARG A 37 -0.41 -2.99 -9.83
N LEU A 38 -0.01 -1.77 -10.22
CA LEU A 38 1.26 -1.54 -10.89
C LEU A 38 2.45 -1.88 -9.99
N MET A 39 2.45 -1.42 -8.74
CA MET A 39 3.49 -1.78 -7.76
C MET A 39 3.57 -3.30 -7.56
N GLN A 40 2.43 -4.01 -7.50
CA GLN A 40 2.41 -5.48 -7.40
C GLN A 40 3.02 -6.17 -8.64
N LEU A 41 2.69 -5.71 -9.85
CA LEU A 41 3.28 -6.25 -11.09
C LEU A 41 4.79 -6.03 -11.15
N MET A 42 5.26 -4.91 -10.61
CA MET A 42 6.68 -4.55 -10.53
C MET A 42 7.40 -5.16 -9.31
N ARG A 43 6.68 -5.90 -8.45
CA ARG A 43 7.19 -6.49 -7.21
C ARG A 43 7.79 -5.48 -6.23
N LEU A 44 7.28 -4.24 -6.24
CA LEU A 44 7.70 -3.18 -5.33
C LEU A 44 6.96 -3.32 -4.00
N VAL A 45 7.70 -3.52 -2.91
CA VAL A 45 7.17 -3.66 -1.55
C VAL A 45 7.79 -2.60 -0.66
N PRO A 46 6.98 -1.68 -0.10
CA PRO A 46 7.50 -0.57 0.70
C PRO A 46 8.08 -1.04 2.04
N ILE A 47 9.14 -0.38 2.49
CA ILE A 47 9.87 -0.70 3.73
C ILE A 47 9.21 -0.12 4.99
N TYR A 48 7.99 -0.53 5.31
CA TYR A 48 7.34 -0.18 6.57
C TYR A 48 6.69 -1.38 7.25
N GLN A 49 6.35 -1.23 8.53
CA GLN A 49 5.63 -2.25 9.28
C GLN A 49 4.22 -2.43 8.70
N GLU A 50 3.93 -3.63 8.20
CA GLU A 50 2.57 -3.97 7.79
C GLU A 50 1.62 -3.94 9.01
N PRO A 51 0.37 -3.49 8.83
CA PRO A 51 -0.60 -3.52 9.91
C PRO A 51 -0.81 -4.96 10.38
N LYS A 52 -0.74 -5.21 11.70
CA LYS A 52 -0.98 -6.53 12.31
C LYS A 52 -2.47 -6.87 12.32
N THR A 53 -3.12 -6.95 11.17
CA THR A 53 -4.57 -7.20 11.05
C THR A 53 -4.99 -8.61 11.48
N SER A 54 -4.05 -9.56 11.53
CA SER A 54 -4.30 -10.93 11.98
C SER A 54 -4.42 -11.06 13.50
N LYS A 55 -3.81 -10.14 14.26
CA LYS A 55 -3.87 -10.16 15.72
C LYS A 55 -5.06 -9.31 16.17
N LYS A 56 -6.06 -9.97 16.77
CA LYS A 56 -7.17 -9.27 17.42
C LYS A 56 -6.64 -8.48 18.62
N HIS A 57 -7.23 -7.31 18.87
CA HIS A 57 -6.99 -6.60 20.13
C HIS A 57 -7.51 -7.47 21.28
N PRO A 58 -6.82 -7.54 22.43
CA PRO A 58 -7.23 -8.40 23.55
C PRO A 58 -8.67 -8.14 24.03
N GLU A 59 -9.14 -6.90 23.90
CA GLU A 59 -10.48 -6.47 24.33
C GLU A 59 -11.59 -6.79 23.32
N HIS A 60 -11.26 -7.29 22.12
CA HIS A 60 -12.27 -7.62 21.12
C HIS A 60 -13.00 -8.92 21.49
N LYS A 61 -14.31 -8.83 21.71
CA LYS A 61 -15.17 -9.97 22.02
C LYS A 61 -15.09 -11.03 20.92
N ILE A 62 -14.78 -12.26 21.31
CA ILE A 62 -14.80 -13.43 20.43
C ILE A 62 -16.23 -13.96 20.40
N TYR A 63 -16.85 -13.95 19.22
CA TYR A 63 -18.13 -14.61 18.99
C TYR A 63 -17.85 -16.00 18.43
N PRO A 64 -17.99 -17.07 19.22
CA PRO A 64 -17.90 -18.43 18.69
C PRO A 64 -19.07 -18.61 17.70
N TYR A 65 -18.74 -18.88 16.45
CA TYR A 65 -19.74 -19.36 15.51
C TYR A 65 -20.00 -20.84 15.81
N LEU A 66 -21.28 -21.20 15.88
CA LEU A 66 -21.71 -22.59 15.87
C LEU A 66 -21.72 -23.01 14.39
N LEU A 67 -20.61 -23.60 13.93
CA LEU A 67 -20.55 -24.33 12.66
C LEU A 67 -20.79 -25.82 12.94
#